data_AF-A0A3D2QD69-F1
#
_entry.id   AF-A0A3D2QD69-F1
#
_cell.length_a   1.000
_cell.length_b   1.000
_cell.length_c   1.000
_cell.angle_alpha   90.00
_cell.angle_beta   90.00
_cell.angle_gamma   90.00
#
_symmetry.space_group_name_H-M   'P 1'
#
loop_
_entity.id
_entity.type
_entity.pdbx_description
1 polymer ?
#
loop_
_entity_poly.entity_id
_entity_poly.type
_entity_poly.pdbx_seq_one_letter_code
_entity_poly.pdbx_strand_id
1 'polypeptide(L)'
;MKKKWIAAAALCGYLAGSALPLATVQAGGVLGTLGSVVKTGGIVYLVDTYADQINTFINKLTSKYPISDNYATKVVPIIAVGTKGYVGAAQISGPVSKVEQCKGALALEGEFLNRTFRIQALIPVDSLDPSNCTRIQGVGVSAKIDVAI
;
A
#
# COMPACT_ATOMS: atom_id res chain seq x y z
N MET A 1 31.66 -3.47 -22.12
CA MET A 1 31.64 -4.46 -21.04
C MET A 1 32.25 -3.87 -19.75
N LYS A 2 31.53 -3.03 -18.97
CA LYS A 2 32.03 -2.43 -17.70
C LYS A 2 30.94 -2.14 -16.63
N LYS A 3 29.70 -2.63 -16.81
CA LYS A 3 28.58 -2.34 -15.87
C LYS A 3 28.20 -3.48 -14.92
N LYS A 4 28.79 -4.68 -15.06
CA LYS A 4 28.46 -5.84 -14.22
C LYS A 4 29.23 -5.92 -12.90
N TRP A 5 30.25 -5.08 -12.71
CA TRP A 5 31.14 -5.16 -11.53
C TRP A 5 30.67 -4.30 -10.34
N ILE A 6 29.81 -3.30 -10.58
CA ILE A 6 29.30 -2.42 -9.51
C ILE A 6 28.24 -3.13 -8.66
N ALA A 7 27.44 -4.02 -9.27
CA ALA A 7 26.44 -4.81 -8.55
C ALA A 7 27.05 -5.86 -7.61
N ALA A 8 28.25 -6.37 -7.92
CA ALA A 8 28.94 -7.36 -7.08
C ALA A 8 29.58 -6.73 -5.83
N ALA A 9 30.05 -5.48 -5.92
CA ALA A 9 30.66 -4.78 -4.77
C ALA A 9 29.62 -4.39 -3.70
N ALA A 10 28.39 -4.06 -4.10
CA ALA A 10 27.32 -3.73 -3.16
C ALA A 10 26.78 -4.96 -2.41
N LEU A 11 26.81 -6.14 -3.05
CA LEU A 11 26.36 -7.39 -2.43
C LEU A 11 27.38 -7.97 -1.44
N CYS A 12 28.68 -7.79 -1.71
CA CYS A 12 29.75 -8.24 -0.80
C CYS A 12 29.86 -7.39 0.48
N GLY A 13 29.44 -6.12 0.46
CA GLY A 13 29.41 -5.26 1.66
C GLY A 13 28.36 -5.68 2.68
N TYR A 14 27.27 -6.35 2.26
CA TYR A 14 26.19 -6.79 3.15
C TYR A 14 26.53 -8.06 3.94
N LEU A 15 27.46 -8.90 3.44
CA LEU A 15 27.79 -10.18 4.06
C LEU A 15 29.00 -10.13 5.03
N ALA A 16 29.67 -8.99 5.15
CA ALA A 16 30.85 -8.82 6.03
C ALA A 16 30.57 -7.99 7.31
N GLY A 17 29.31 -7.71 7.64
CA GLY A 17 28.92 -6.91 8.82
C GLY A 17 28.66 -7.69 10.12
N SER A 18 28.73 -9.03 10.10
CA SER A 18 28.44 -9.86 11.27
C SER A 18 29.70 -10.16 12.09
N ALA A 19 30.20 -9.18 12.84
CA ALA A 19 30.99 -9.38 14.08
C ALA A 19 31.65 -8.07 14.55
N LEU A 20 30.87 -7.10 15.02
CA LEU A 20 31.39 -6.06 15.92
C LEU A 20 30.30 -5.74 16.96
N PRO A 21 30.65 -5.56 18.25
CA PRO A 21 29.67 -5.22 19.27
C PRO A 21 29.13 -3.83 18.96
N LEU A 22 27.89 -3.77 18.48
CA LEU A 22 27.20 -2.52 18.20
C LEU A 22 26.96 -1.80 19.54
N ALA A 23 27.73 -0.75 19.77
CA ALA A 23 27.35 0.27 20.75
C ALA A 23 25.92 0.72 20.43
N THR A 24 25.05 0.67 21.43
CA THR A 24 23.65 1.09 21.34
C THR A 24 23.59 2.59 21.03
N VAL A 25 23.63 2.95 19.75
CA VAL A 25 23.34 4.30 19.28
C VAL A 25 21.84 4.53 19.46
N GLN A 26 21.54 5.36 20.43
CA GLN A 26 20.20 5.82 20.80
C GLN A 26 19.63 6.66 19.63
N ALA A 27 19.00 5.99 18.67
CA ALA A 27 18.42 6.56 17.45
C ALA A 27 17.06 7.27 17.71
N GLY A 28 16.98 8.08 18.76
CA GLY A 28 15.69 8.53 19.34
C GLY A 28 15.12 9.87 18.88
N GLY A 29 15.85 10.72 18.12
CA GLY A 29 15.40 12.11 17.90
C GLY A 29 14.98 12.49 16.47
N VAL A 30 15.81 12.15 15.49
CA VAL A 30 15.72 12.69 14.12
C VAL A 30 15.41 11.62 13.07
N LEU A 31 15.81 10.36 13.33
CA LEU A 31 15.48 9.22 12.46
C LEU A 31 14.05 8.70 12.68
N GLY A 32 13.50 8.83 13.89
CA GLY A 32 12.12 8.41 14.18
C GLY A 32 11.05 9.33 13.55
N THR A 33 11.35 10.62 13.42
CA THR A 33 10.45 11.62 12.84
C THR A 33 10.53 11.65 11.30
N LEU A 34 11.74 11.53 10.73
CA LEU A 34 11.90 11.30 9.28
C LEU A 34 11.34 9.94 8.86
N GLY A 35 11.52 8.89 9.65
CA GLY A 35 10.97 7.57 9.38
C GLY A 35 9.43 7.52 9.40
N SER A 36 8.76 8.39 10.17
CA SER A 36 7.29 8.39 10.27
C SER A 36 6.62 9.28 9.22
N VAL A 37 7.22 10.43 8.90
CA VAL A 37 6.71 11.36 7.87
C VAL A 37 6.98 10.83 6.46
N VAL A 38 8.14 10.22 6.21
CA VAL A 38 8.43 9.54 4.94
C VAL A 38 7.51 8.34 4.74
N LYS A 39 7.14 7.59 5.78
CA LYS A 39 6.25 6.44 5.64
C LYS A 39 4.82 6.82 5.27
N THR A 40 4.28 7.92 5.80
CA THR A 40 2.89 8.33 5.54
C THR A 40 2.74 9.04 4.19
N GLY A 41 3.61 9.99 3.86
CA GLY A 41 3.58 10.63 2.53
C GLY A 41 4.16 9.75 1.41
N GLY A 42 5.13 8.91 1.74
CA GLY A 42 5.84 8.07 0.76
C GLY A 42 4.99 6.93 0.21
N ILE A 43 4.12 6.30 1.01
CA ILE A 43 3.22 5.26 0.49
C ILE A 43 2.25 5.85 -0.53
N VAL A 44 1.58 6.96 -0.20
CA VAL A 44 0.68 7.63 -1.17
C VAL A 44 1.43 8.00 -2.44
N TYR A 45 2.61 8.60 -2.30
CA TYR A 45 3.43 8.96 -3.45
C TYR A 45 3.82 7.75 -4.31
N LEU A 46 4.24 6.64 -3.71
CA LEU A 46 4.58 5.41 -4.43
C LEU A 46 3.34 4.83 -5.12
N VAL A 47 2.20 4.80 -4.42
CA VAL A 47 0.94 4.31 -4.97
C VAL A 47 0.52 5.16 -6.15
N ASP A 48 0.51 6.48 -6.03
CA ASP A 48 0.15 7.39 -7.12
C ASP A 48 1.13 7.28 -8.30
N THR A 49 2.43 7.11 -8.03
CA THR A 49 3.47 6.98 -9.08
C THR A 49 3.34 5.69 -9.86
N TYR A 50 2.98 4.59 -9.20
CA TYR A 50 2.97 3.25 -9.79
C TYR A 50 1.57 2.68 -10.01
N ALA A 51 0.50 3.44 -9.72
CA ALA A 51 -0.89 2.97 -9.74
C ALA A 51 -1.23 2.24 -11.05
N ASP A 52 -0.94 2.83 -12.19
CA ASP A 52 -1.27 2.25 -13.50
C ASP A 52 -0.48 0.97 -13.80
N GLN A 53 0.80 0.94 -13.41
CA GLN A 53 1.66 -0.24 -13.59
C GLN A 53 1.19 -1.38 -12.70
N ILE A 54 0.87 -1.09 -11.44
CA ILE A 54 0.32 -2.06 -10.48
C ILE A 54 -1.03 -2.56 -10.98
N ASN A 55 -1.91 -1.67 -11.44
CA ASN A 55 -3.23 -2.02 -11.97
C ASN A 55 -3.11 -2.96 -13.19
N THR A 56 -2.23 -2.62 -14.12
CA THR A 56 -1.95 -3.44 -15.31
C THR A 56 -1.38 -4.81 -14.92
N PHE A 57 -0.45 -4.85 -13.97
CA PHE A 57 0.11 -6.09 -13.47
C PHE A 57 -0.97 -6.98 -12.84
N ILE A 58 -1.84 -6.43 -11.99
CA ILE A 58 -2.92 -7.19 -11.36
C ILE A 58 -3.90 -7.68 -12.42
N ASN A 59 -4.33 -6.84 -13.37
CA ASN A 59 -5.22 -7.26 -14.46
C ASN A 59 -4.62 -8.40 -15.29
N LYS A 60 -3.29 -8.38 -15.51
CA LYS A 60 -2.58 -9.49 -16.17
C LYS A 60 -2.57 -10.75 -15.31
N LEU A 61 -2.30 -10.60 -14.00
CA LEU A 61 -2.29 -11.70 -13.03
C LEU A 61 -3.67 -12.38 -12.93
N THR A 62 -4.75 -11.60 -12.98
CA THR A 62 -6.14 -12.05 -12.90
C THR A 62 -6.79 -12.26 -14.26
N SER A 63 -6.04 -12.28 -15.36
CA SER A 63 -6.57 -12.35 -16.74
C SER A 63 -7.48 -13.55 -17.01
N LYS A 64 -7.36 -14.65 -16.24
CA LYS A 64 -8.26 -15.80 -16.32
C LYS A 64 -9.67 -15.53 -15.77
N TYR A 65 -9.84 -14.44 -15.02
CA TYR A 65 -11.08 -14.03 -14.37
C TYR A 65 -11.40 -12.58 -14.81
N PRO A 66 -11.74 -12.36 -16.08
CA PRO A 66 -11.93 -11.02 -16.62
C PRO A 66 -13.15 -10.35 -15.96
N ILE A 67 -13.07 -9.03 -15.83
CA ILE A 67 -14.23 -8.19 -15.51
C ILE A 67 -14.97 -7.85 -16.80
N SER A 68 -16.26 -7.54 -16.70
CA SER A 68 -17.05 -7.09 -17.86
C SER A 68 -16.54 -5.76 -18.40
N ASP A 69 -16.74 -5.51 -19.69
CA ASP A 69 -16.28 -4.29 -20.38
C ASP A 69 -16.83 -2.97 -19.78
N ASN A 70 -17.96 -3.03 -19.07
CA ASN A 70 -18.57 -1.87 -18.41
C ASN A 70 -17.95 -1.56 -17.03
N TYR A 71 -16.95 -2.33 -16.62
CA TYR A 71 -16.26 -2.20 -15.33
C TYR A 71 -14.82 -1.78 -15.55
N ALA A 72 -14.29 -0.98 -14.62
CA ALA A 72 -12.91 -0.56 -14.60
C ALA A 72 -12.23 -1.02 -13.31
N THR A 73 -10.90 -1.08 -13.35
CA THR A 73 -10.07 -1.23 -12.15
C THR A 73 -9.16 -0.02 -11.99
N LYS A 74 -8.90 0.35 -10.73
CA LYS A 74 -8.00 1.44 -10.35
C LYS A 74 -7.26 1.04 -9.08
N VAL A 75 -6.04 1.51 -8.91
CA VAL A 75 -5.30 1.36 -7.64
C VAL A 75 -5.40 2.66 -6.85
N VAL A 76 -5.73 2.56 -5.56
CA VAL A 76 -5.90 3.69 -4.64
C VAL A 76 -5.20 3.41 -3.30
N PRO A 77 -4.75 4.44 -2.57
CA PRO A 77 -4.14 4.25 -1.26
C PRO A 77 -5.15 3.72 -0.23
N ILE A 78 -4.68 2.94 0.74
CA ILE A 78 -5.48 2.51 1.89
C ILE A 78 -5.24 3.46 3.08
N ILE A 79 -6.32 3.95 3.68
CA ILE A 79 -6.30 4.85 4.84
C ILE A 79 -6.80 4.07 6.06
N ALA A 80 -6.00 3.93 7.11
CA ALA A 80 -6.44 3.24 8.33
C ALA A 80 -7.15 4.18 9.31
N VAL A 81 -8.25 3.71 9.90
CA VAL A 81 -8.93 4.42 11.00
C VAL A 81 -8.25 4.09 12.32
N GLY A 82 -7.96 5.12 13.12
CA GLY A 82 -7.35 4.97 14.45
C GLY A 82 -5.82 4.94 14.48
N THR A 83 -5.16 4.71 13.35
CA THR A 83 -3.71 4.89 13.18
C THR A 83 -3.47 6.02 12.19
N LYS A 84 -2.68 7.04 12.57
CA LYS A 84 -2.34 8.16 11.67
C LYS A 84 -1.37 7.68 10.59
N GLY A 85 -1.86 7.01 9.55
CA GLY A 85 -1.01 6.48 8.49
C GLY A 85 -1.76 5.81 7.33
N TYR A 86 -1.08 5.73 6.19
CA TYR A 86 -1.52 4.91 5.05
C TYR A 86 -0.93 3.51 5.17
N VAL A 87 -1.74 2.49 4.84
CA VAL A 87 -1.37 1.08 5.01
C VAL A 87 -1.44 0.39 3.65
N GLY A 88 -0.49 0.76 2.78
CA GLY A 88 -0.40 0.22 1.43
C GLY A 88 -1.46 0.76 0.47
N ALA A 89 -1.93 -0.09 -0.43
CA ALA A 89 -2.91 0.24 -1.46
C ALA A 89 -3.93 -0.87 -1.69
N ALA A 90 -5.01 -0.51 -2.37
CA ALA A 90 -6.04 -1.43 -2.82
C ALA A 90 -6.27 -1.24 -4.32
N GLN A 91 -6.40 -2.34 -5.06
CA GLN A 91 -7.09 -2.29 -6.33
C GLN A 91 -8.60 -2.34 -6.06
N ILE A 92 -9.32 -1.40 -6.64
CA ILE A 92 -10.78 -1.33 -6.63
C ILE A 92 -11.33 -1.69 -8.00
N SER A 93 -12.56 -2.19 -8.04
CA SER A 93 -13.28 -2.57 -9.26
C SER A 93 -14.76 -2.19 -9.16
N GLY A 94 -15.34 -1.73 -10.25
CA GLY A 94 -16.74 -1.33 -10.33
C GLY A 94 -17.09 -0.64 -11.66
N PRO A 95 -18.33 -0.13 -11.81
CA PRO A 95 -18.69 0.69 -12.96
C PRO A 95 -17.74 1.89 -13.11
N VAL A 96 -17.35 2.21 -14.35
CA VAL A 96 -16.33 3.22 -14.67
C VAL A 96 -16.57 4.54 -13.92
N SER A 97 -17.79 5.07 -14.01
CA SER A 97 -18.17 6.34 -13.38
C SER A 97 -18.05 6.35 -11.86
N LYS A 98 -18.10 5.18 -11.22
CA LYS A 98 -17.96 5.04 -9.76
C LYS A 98 -16.50 4.82 -9.35
N VAL A 99 -15.74 4.08 -10.15
CA VAL A 99 -14.31 3.87 -9.91
C VAL A 99 -13.53 5.18 -9.99
N GLU A 100 -13.89 6.07 -10.91
CA GLU A 100 -13.28 7.40 -11.05
C GLU A 100 -13.51 8.29 -9.81
N GLN A 101 -14.70 8.18 -9.19
CA GLN A 101 -15.05 8.93 -7.98
C GLN A 101 -14.25 8.48 -6.75
N CYS A 102 -13.73 7.25 -6.76
CA CYS A 102 -13.02 6.69 -5.64
C CYS A 102 -11.60 7.26 -5.55
N LYS A 103 -11.26 7.77 -4.37
CA LYS A 103 -9.93 8.35 -4.08
C LYS A 103 -9.09 7.46 -3.18
N GLY A 104 -9.71 6.64 -2.34
CA GLY A 104 -9.02 5.77 -1.39
C GLY A 104 -9.87 4.57 -0.98
N ALA A 105 -9.26 3.68 -0.19
CA ALA A 105 -9.97 2.63 0.51
C ALA A 105 -9.77 2.81 2.03
N LEU A 106 -10.86 2.98 2.76
CA LEU A 106 -10.85 3.08 4.21
C LEU A 106 -10.69 1.68 4.82
N ALA A 107 -9.70 1.50 5.68
CA ALA A 107 -9.46 0.29 6.44
C ALA A 107 -9.99 0.41 7.87
N LEU A 108 -10.87 -0.53 8.22
CA LEU A 108 -11.33 -0.75 9.59
C LEU A 108 -10.83 -2.12 10.05
N GLU A 109 -10.16 -2.15 11.19
CA GLU A 109 -9.69 -3.39 11.80
C GLU A 109 -10.54 -3.73 13.02
N GLY A 110 -10.86 -5.01 13.14
CA GLY A 110 -11.61 -5.55 14.27
C GLY A 110 -11.18 -6.97 14.59
N GLU A 111 -11.40 -7.37 15.82
CA GLU A 111 -11.14 -8.73 16.30
C GLU A 111 -12.47 -9.36 16.72
N PHE A 112 -12.69 -10.61 16.31
CA PHE A 112 -13.90 -11.35 16.62
C PHE A 112 -13.57 -12.72 17.24
N LEU A 113 -14.43 -13.19 18.15
CA LEU A 113 -14.27 -14.42 18.94
C LEU A 113 -12.90 -14.52 19.62
N ASN A 114 -12.64 -13.65 20.61
CA ASN A 114 -11.39 -13.67 21.39
C ASN A 114 -10.12 -13.75 20.53
N ARG A 115 -10.06 -12.94 19.46
CA ARG A 115 -8.92 -12.83 18.54
C ARG A 115 -8.72 -14.02 17.60
N THR A 116 -9.63 -15.01 17.58
CA THR A 116 -9.59 -16.10 16.59
C THR A 116 -9.68 -15.54 15.17
N PHE A 117 -10.51 -14.51 14.95
CA PHE A 117 -10.64 -13.86 13.66
C PHE A 117 -10.15 -12.42 13.75
N ARG A 118 -9.13 -12.10 12.96
CA ARG A 118 -8.72 -10.73 12.66
C ARG A 118 -9.37 -10.31 11.36
N ILE A 119 -10.18 -9.26 11.41
CA ILE A 119 -10.98 -8.79 10.30
C ILE A 119 -10.43 -7.44 9.87
N GLN A 120 -10.17 -7.31 8.57
CA GLN A 120 -9.85 -6.04 7.94
C GLN A 120 -10.90 -5.75 6.86
N ALA A 121 -11.76 -4.78 7.15
CA ALA A 121 -12.73 -4.30 6.17
C ALA A 121 -12.11 -3.16 5.36
N LEU A 122 -12.15 -3.28 4.03
CA LEU A 122 -11.70 -2.25 3.10
C LEU A 122 -12.91 -1.67 2.38
N ILE A 123 -13.09 -0.35 2.48
CA ILE A 123 -14.28 0.35 2.01
C ILE A 123 -13.85 1.42 0.99
N PRO A 124 -14.20 1.28 -0.29
CA PRO A 124 -13.95 2.31 -1.30
C PRO A 124 -14.65 3.63 -0.94
N VAL A 125 -13.91 4.74 -0.94
CA VAL A 125 -14.39 6.06 -0.50
C VAL A 125 -13.98 7.20 -1.44
N ASP A 126 -14.75 8.28 -1.41
CA ASP A 126 -14.61 9.49 -2.24
C ASP A 126 -13.57 10.52 -1.74
N SER A 127 -12.97 10.28 -0.58
CA SER A 127 -12.06 11.19 0.12
C SER A 127 -10.94 10.42 0.82
N LEU A 128 -9.78 11.06 0.94
CA LEU A 128 -8.66 10.54 1.71
C LEU A 128 -8.73 10.93 3.20
N ASP A 129 -9.64 11.83 3.57
CA ASP A 129 -9.89 12.20 4.97
C ASP A 129 -10.79 11.15 5.63
N PRO A 130 -10.27 10.32 6.56
CA PRO A 130 -11.06 9.26 7.19
C PRO A 130 -12.19 9.78 8.09
N SER A 131 -12.16 11.07 8.47
CA SER A 131 -13.22 11.70 9.27
C SER A 131 -14.34 12.26 8.40
N ASN A 132 -14.08 12.47 7.11
CA ASN A 132 -15.01 13.07 6.16
C ASN A 132 -14.89 12.39 4.79
N CYS A 133 -15.37 11.15 4.74
CA CYS A 133 -15.43 10.35 3.54
C CYS A 133 -16.75 9.59 3.44
N THR A 134 -17.24 9.41 2.22
CA THR A 134 -18.45 8.66 1.90
C THR A 134 -18.09 7.40 1.14
N ARG A 135 -18.72 6.27 1.51
CA ARG A 135 -18.59 5.01 0.77
C ARG A 135 -19.12 5.17 -0.65
N ILE A 136 -18.33 4.78 -1.65
CA ILE A 136 -18.79 4.65 -3.02
C ILE A 136 -19.51 3.30 -3.20
N GLN A 137 -20.81 3.35 -3.43
CA GLN A 137 -21.61 2.14 -3.69
C GLN A 137 -21.34 1.59 -5.10
N GLY A 138 -21.37 0.26 -5.22
CA GLY A 138 -21.11 -0.43 -6.49
C GLY A 138 -19.63 -0.60 -6.84
N VAL A 139 -18.72 -0.16 -5.96
CA VAL A 139 -17.28 -0.38 -6.08
C VAL A 139 -16.83 -1.32 -4.95
N GLY A 140 -16.06 -2.34 -5.29
CA GLY A 140 -15.46 -3.29 -4.36
C GLY A 140 -13.94 -3.25 -4.43
N VAL A 141 -13.28 -3.86 -3.45
CA VAL A 141 -11.84 -4.10 -3.48
C VAL A 141 -11.57 -5.44 -4.14
N SER A 142 -10.77 -5.44 -5.22
CA SER A 142 -10.36 -6.63 -5.96
C SER A 142 -9.01 -7.17 -5.50
N ALA A 143 -8.12 -6.30 -4.99
CA ALA A 143 -6.83 -6.73 -4.45
C ALA A 143 -6.36 -5.81 -3.32
N LYS A 144 -5.69 -6.38 -2.32
CA LYS A 144 -4.89 -5.64 -1.33
C LYS A 144 -3.43 -5.68 -1.74
N ILE A 145 -2.75 -4.55 -1.64
CA ILE A 145 -1.36 -4.35 -2.03
C ILE A 145 -0.60 -3.89 -0.80
N ASP A 146 0.29 -4.75 -0.33
CA ASP A 146 1.22 -4.41 0.74
C ASP A 146 2.49 -3.80 0.16
N VAL A 147 2.80 -2.56 0.56
CA VAL A 147 4.01 -1.85 0.13
C VAL A 147 5.08 -2.08 1.19
N ALA A 148 6.12 -2.84 0.87
CA ALA A 148 7.24 -3.05 1.77
C ALA A 148 8.17 -1.83 1.75
N ILE A 149 8.27 -1.12 2.89
CA ILE A 149 9.18 0.02 3.12
C ILE A 149 9.86 -0.03 4.48
#